data_AF-A0A961LEM0-F1
#
_entry.id   AF-A0A961LEM0-F1
#
_cell.length_a   1.000
_cell.length_b   1.000
_cell.length_c   1.000
_cell.angle_alpha   90.00
_cell.angle_beta   90.00
_cell.angle_gamma   90.00
#
_symmetry.space_group_name_H-M   'P 1'
#
loop_
_entity.id
_entity.type
_entity.pdbx_description
1 polymer ?
#
loop_
_entity_poly.entity_id
_entity_poly.type
_entity_poly.pdbx_seq_one_letter_code
_entity_poly.pdbx_strand_id
1 'polypeptide(L)'
;MRPASALLFLSSLFVPASAAMAGETVLRFDDPSAFFAPALGKQIDVRFSEAFAAVHLPKADYDSVVLSQLPAGKVCLFGREQGLDASDPKLADVARPEGNDICVARADVAVRIAGPASDGPAMPFYNTDKKLCVWNWNTGKDIGLWSEDCLFESGRWNVVYDAAEDLYGLRVDDGQPFPVVRQFHIDPDGGPESYLPDLKARGLVRDEADCVFAPSAAQEAPANWSIWEVVPVGKVKEAFEALPKDEVPEPPCGDLGFAVDYIGFFMVHKDHPDRLLYINLGQDGTMVDPFSISLF
;
A
#
# COMPACT_ATOMS: atom_id res chain seq x y z
N MET A 1 -21.88 57.63 59.39
CA MET A 1 -22.63 57.49 58.12
C MET A 1 -21.73 56.76 57.13
N ARG A 2 -22.27 55.77 56.40
CA ARG A 2 -21.64 54.90 55.37
C ARG A 2 -20.92 55.70 54.25
N PRO A 3 -20.11 55.11 53.34
CA PRO A 3 -19.94 53.66 53.07
C PRO A 3 -18.49 53.15 52.92
N ALA A 4 -18.40 51.81 52.90
CA ALA A 4 -17.26 51.01 52.52
C ALA A 4 -17.08 50.98 50.99
N SER A 5 -15.83 51.07 50.53
CA SER A 5 -15.44 50.85 49.13
C SER A 5 -15.06 49.39 48.92
N ALA A 6 -15.78 48.72 48.03
CA ALA A 6 -15.48 47.36 47.56
C ALA A 6 -14.58 47.39 46.32
N LEU A 7 -13.60 46.49 46.32
CA LEU A 7 -12.72 46.13 45.20
C LEU A 7 -13.50 45.55 44.01
N LEU A 8 -13.02 45.79 42.80
CA LEU A 8 -13.25 44.98 41.61
C LEU A 8 -11.92 44.88 40.84
N PHE A 9 -11.18 43.79 41.06
CA PHE A 9 -10.09 43.36 40.19
C PHE A 9 -10.70 42.44 39.12
N LEU A 10 -10.67 42.86 37.85
CA LEU A 10 -10.93 41.98 36.72
C LEU A 10 -9.69 41.09 36.53
N SER A 11 -9.79 39.84 36.96
CA SER A 11 -8.86 38.79 36.56
C SER A 11 -9.15 38.40 35.12
N SER A 12 -8.26 38.77 34.20
CA SER A 12 -8.25 38.26 32.83
C SER A 12 -8.05 36.75 32.87
N LEU A 13 -9.10 35.99 32.53
CA LEU A 13 -9.00 34.56 32.27
C LEU A 13 -8.18 34.38 30.99
N PHE A 14 -6.90 34.05 31.16
CA PHE A 14 -6.12 33.39 30.10
C PHE A 14 -6.78 32.04 29.83
N VAL A 15 -7.39 31.91 28.66
CA VAL A 15 -7.74 30.60 28.10
C VAL A 15 -6.40 29.90 27.81
N PRO A 16 -6.11 28.74 28.41
CA PRO A 16 -4.93 28.00 28.02
C PRO A 16 -5.14 27.54 26.57
N ALA A 17 -4.19 27.89 25.70
CA ALA A 17 -4.07 27.28 24.39
C ALA A 17 -4.11 25.76 24.55
N SER A 18 -4.97 25.11 23.78
CA SER A 18 -5.08 23.65 23.72
C SER A 18 -3.68 23.02 23.69
N ALA A 19 -3.45 22.08 24.60
CA ALA A 19 -2.26 21.25 24.60
C ALA A 19 -2.16 20.57 23.23
N ALA A 20 -1.15 20.95 22.44
CA ALA A 20 -0.77 20.19 21.28
C ALA A 20 -0.41 18.77 21.76
N MET A 21 -1.11 17.76 21.26
CA MET A 21 -0.77 16.36 21.49
C MET A 21 0.64 16.11 20.93
N ALA A 22 1.63 16.10 21.82
CA ALA A 22 2.99 15.76 21.48
C ALA A 22 3.05 14.25 21.17
N GLY A 23 3.29 13.88 19.91
CA GLY A 23 3.57 12.49 19.51
C GLY A 23 2.99 12.03 18.17
N GLU A 24 2.10 12.81 17.55
CA GLU A 24 1.50 12.43 16.26
C GLU A 24 2.34 12.97 15.10
N THR A 25 3.03 12.08 14.40
CA THR A 25 3.76 12.41 13.16
C THR A 25 2.79 12.39 12.00
N VAL A 26 2.89 13.38 11.10
CA VAL A 26 2.10 13.41 9.85
C VAL A 26 2.98 13.15 8.64
N LEU A 27 2.51 12.34 7.69
CA LEU A 27 3.09 12.20 6.35
C LEU A 27 2.28 13.03 5.38
N ARG A 28 2.95 13.90 4.64
CA ARG A 28 2.29 14.71 3.61
C ARG A 28 2.29 13.95 2.29
N PHE A 29 1.21 14.09 1.51
CA PHE A 29 1.12 13.48 0.17
C PHE A 29 2.02 14.15 -0.89
N ASP A 30 2.69 15.24 -0.51
CA ASP A 30 3.72 15.92 -1.29
C ASP A 30 5.16 15.55 -0.84
N ASP A 31 5.30 14.67 0.16
CA ASP A 31 6.60 14.20 0.63
C ASP A 31 7.19 13.19 -0.37
N PRO A 32 8.30 13.50 -1.05
CA PRO A 32 8.91 12.60 -2.03
C PRO A 32 9.55 11.35 -1.39
N SER A 33 9.70 11.32 -0.07
CA SER A 33 10.19 10.14 0.67
C SER A 33 9.08 9.16 1.05
N ALA A 34 7.82 9.56 0.91
CA ALA A 34 6.67 8.73 1.23
C ALA A 34 6.08 8.09 -0.03
N PHE A 35 5.90 6.77 0.01
CA PHE A 35 5.31 6.01 -1.08
C PHE A 35 3.88 5.58 -0.72
N PHE A 36 2.88 6.21 -1.34
CA PHE A 36 1.46 6.04 -0.99
C PHE A 36 0.68 5.06 -1.87
N ALA A 37 1.21 4.68 -3.03
CA ALA A 37 0.57 3.70 -3.91
C ALA A 37 0.16 2.38 -3.19
N PRO A 38 0.93 1.85 -2.22
CA PRO A 38 0.56 0.61 -1.52
C PRO A 38 -0.66 0.75 -0.60
N ALA A 39 -1.00 2.00 -0.23
CA ALA A 39 -2.17 2.29 0.59
C ALA A 39 -3.47 2.39 -0.22
N LEU A 40 -3.43 2.31 -1.56
CA LEU A 40 -4.64 2.34 -2.39
C LEU A 40 -5.57 1.16 -2.04
N GLY A 41 -6.85 1.46 -1.81
CA GLY A 41 -7.85 0.51 -1.34
C GLY A 41 -7.73 0.13 0.14
N LYS A 42 -6.79 0.72 0.89
CA LYS A 42 -6.53 0.41 2.30
C LYS A 42 -7.00 1.55 3.22
N GLN A 43 -7.27 1.21 4.47
CA GLN A 43 -7.67 2.15 5.51
C GLN A 43 -6.45 2.91 6.06
N ILE A 44 -6.56 4.23 6.12
CA ILE A 44 -5.56 5.16 6.66
C ILE A 44 -6.23 6.11 7.66
N ASP A 45 -5.42 6.68 8.55
CA ASP A 45 -5.85 7.81 9.38
C ASP A 45 -5.38 9.09 8.73
N VAL A 46 -6.25 10.09 8.63
CA VAL A 46 -5.94 11.36 7.98
C VAL A 46 -6.21 12.54 8.89
N ARG A 47 -5.47 13.63 8.64
CA ARG A 47 -5.73 14.98 9.13
C ARG A 47 -5.95 15.88 7.93
N PHE A 48 -7.10 16.53 7.87
CA PHE A 48 -7.33 17.63 6.94
C PHE A 48 -6.71 18.93 7.48
N SER A 49 -6.36 19.85 6.58
CA SER A 49 -5.92 21.18 6.97
C SER A 49 -7.03 21.91 7.74
N GLU A 50 -6.66 22.76 8.71
CA GLU A 50 -7.64 23.55 9.47
C GLU A 50 -8.52 24.42 8.56
N ALA A 51 -7.94 24.95 7.49
CA ALA A 51 -8.65 25.75 6.49
C ALA A 51 -9.71 24.92 5.76
N PHE A 52 -9.34 23.71 5.32
CA PHE A 52 -10.28 22.80 4.67
C PHE A 52 -11.38 22.36 5.65
N ALA A 53 -11.00 21.93 6.85
CA ALA A 53 -11.92 21.45 7.86
C ALA A 53 -12.94 22.54 8.24
N ALA A 54 -12.51 23.79 8.47
CA ALA A 54 -13.40 24.88 8.83
C ALA A 54 -14.51 25.16 7.81
N VAL A 55 -14.29 24.85 6.53
CA VAL A 55 -15.26 25.04 5.45
C VAL A 55 -16.13 23.80 5.27
N HIS A 56 -15.52 22.61 5.26
CA HIS A 56 -16.15 21.40 4.76
C HIS A 56 -16.54 20.38 5.84
N LEU A 57 -15.86 20.36 6.99
CA LEU A 57 -15.90 19.24 7.92
C LEU A 57 -16.23 19.66 9.37
N PRO A 58 -16.89 18.80 10.17
CA PRO A 58 -17.10 19.05 11.59
C PRO A 58 -15.83 18.94 12.45
N LYS A 59 -14.77 18.30 11.93
CA LYS A 59 -13.48 18.10 12.59
C LYS A 59 -12.37 17.94 11.55
N ALA A 60 -11.11 18.05 11.95
CA ALA A 60 -9.97 17.85 11.04
C ALA A 60 -9.52 16.38 10.93
N ASP A 61 -9.77 15.56 11.96
CA ASP A 61 -9.21 14.21 12.06
C ASP A 61 -10.24 13.11 11.79
N TYR A 62 -9.85 12.19 10.91
CA TYR A 62 -10.65 11.03 10.54
C TYR A 62 -9.77 9.78 10.62
N ASP A 63 -10.33 8.71 11.20
CA ASP A 63 -9.70 7.41 11.34
C ASP A 63 -10.33 6.43 10.36
N SER A 64 -9.57 5.44 9.89
CA SER A 64 -10.08 4.35 9.05
C SER A 64 -10.81 4.81 7.78
N VAL A 65 -10.32 5.85 7.11
CA VAL A 65 -10.82 6.23 5.77
C VAL A 65 -10.03 5.46 4.71
N VAL A 66 -10.66 5.07 3.61
CA VAL A 66 -10.01 4.33 2.53
C VAL A 66 -9.38 5.29 1.54
N LEU A 67 -8.09 5.12 1.25
CA LEU A 67 -7.44 5.84 0.16
C LEU A 67 -7.88 5.23 -1.18
N SER A 68 -8.81 5.87 -1.87
CA SER A 68 -9.41 5.31 -3.08
C SER A 68 -8.55 5.53 -4.32
N GLN A 69 -8.01 6.74 -4.51
CA GLN A 69 -7.25 7.13 -5.69
C GLN A 69 -6.22 8.22 -5.37
N LEU A 70 -5.14 8.29 -6.18
CA LEU A 70 -4.09 9.31 -6.08
C LEU A 70 -3.89 10.08 -7.40
N PRO A 71 -4.91 10.78 -7.94
CA PRO A 71 -4.74 11.57 -9.15
C PRO A 71 -3.72 12.70 -8.97
N ALA A 72 -3.21 13.24 -10.08
CA ALA A 72 -2.22 14.31 -10.06
C ALA A 72 -2.68 15.50 -9.19
N GLY A 73 -1.88 15.85 -8.17
CA GLY A 73 -2.14 16.96 -7.25
C GLY A 73 -3.26 16.76 -6.23
N LYS A 74 -3.95 15.61 -6.25
CA LYS A 74 -5.10 15.32 -5.37
C LYS A 74 -4.94 13.99 -4.65
N VAL A 75 -5.80 13.79 -3.65
CA VAL A 75 -5.96 12.56 -2.87
C VAL A 75 -7.45 12.30 -2.77
N CYS A 76 -7.88 11.09 -3.11
CA CYS A 76 -9.27 10.70 -3.04
C CYS A 76 -9.50 9.73 -1.87
N LEU A 77 -10.53 10.00 -1.08
CA LEU A 77 -10.82 9.30 0.16
C LEU A 77 -12.28 8.87 0.20
N PHE A 78 -12.48 7.58 0.47
CA PHE A 78 -13.79 7.01 0.77
C PHE A 78 -13.93 6.86 2.28
N GLY A 79 -14.96 7.45 2.88
CA GLY A 79 -15.13 7.44 4.33
C GLY A 79 -16.54 7.74 4.78
N ARG A 80 -17.54 7.18 4.07
CA ARG A 80 -18.96 7.50 4.32
C ARG A 80 -19.37 7.24 5.77
N GLU A 81 -18.96 6.11 6.34
CA GLU A 81 -19.26 5.74 7.73
C GLU A 81 -18.53 6.63 8.76
N GLN A 82 -17.48 7.31 8.32
CA GLN A 82 -16.64 8.21 9.09
C GLN A 82 -17.12 9.66 8.99
N GLY A 83 -18.16 9.94 8.18
CA GLY A 83 -18.71 11.27 7.95
C GLY A 83 -18.11 12.02 6.75
N LEU A 84 -17.43 11.31 5.84
CA LEU A 84 -17.02 11.81 4.53
C LEU A 84 -17.98 11.30 3.44
N ASP A 85 -19.25 11.68 3.54
CA ASP A 85 -20.28 11.30 2.55
C ASP A 85 -20.23 12.28 1.36
N ALA A 86 -19.95 11.76 0.16
CA ALA A 86 -19.88 12.56 -1.07
C ALA A 86 -21.23 13.23 -1.44
N SER A 87 -22.33 12.83 -0.81
CA SER A 87 -23.64 13.49 -0.94
C SER A 87 -23.87 14.65 0.04
N ASP A 88 -22.96 14.90 0.99
CA ASP A 88 -23.05 16.07 1.88
C ASP A 88 -22.90 17.37 1.07
N PRO A 89 -23.87 18.30 1.13
CA PRO A 89 -23.78 19.59 0.45
C PRO A 89 -22.52 20.40 0.77
N LYS A 90 -21.91 20.21 1.95
CA LYS A 90 -20.65 20.86 2.33
C LYS A 90 -19.43 20.32 1.58
N LEU A 91 -19.54 19.14 0.98
CA LEU A 91 -18.47 18.48 0.23
C LEU A 91 -18.71 18.53 -1.28
N ALA A 92 -19.77 19.20 -1.75
CA ALA A 92 -20.21 19.16 -3.14
C ALA A 92 -19.14 19.61 -4.17
N ASP A 93 -18.22 20.49 -3.78
CA ASP A 93 -17.13 20.99 -4.63
C ASP A 93 -15.92 20.06 -4.71
N VAL A 94 -15.81 19.10 -3.79
CA VAL A 94 -14.76 18.07 -3.76
C VAL A 94 -15.28 16.65 -3.98
N ALA A 95 -16.59 16.47 -4.02
CA ALA A 95 -17.25 15.19 -4.21
C ALA A 95 -17.04 14.61 -5.61
N ARG A 96 -16.96 13.28 -5.68
CA ARG A 96 -17.03 12.50 -6.91
C ARG A 96 -18.18 11.49 -6.81
N PRO A 97 -19.37 11.86 -7.32
CA PRO A 97 -20.57 11.04 -7.17
C PRO A 97 -20.43 9.61 -7.71
N GLU A 98 -19.70 9.43 -8.81
CA GLU A 98 -19.49 8.10 -9.42
C GLU A 98 -18.61 7.18 -8.57
N GLY A 99 -17.62 7.74 -7.86
CA GLY A 99 -16.72 6.99 -6.97
C GLY A 99 -17.23 6.88 -5.53
N ASN A 100 -18.29 7.63 -5.19
CA ASN A 100 -18.79 7.80 -3.83
C ASN A 100 -17.67 8.22 -2.83
N ASP A 101 -16.69 8.98 -3.32
CA ASP A 101 -15.53 9.47 -2.59
C ASP A 101 -15.39 11.00 -2.71
N ILE A 102 -14.48 11.59 -1.93
CA ILE A 102 -14.09 13.00 -2.04
C ILE A 102 -12.65 13.10 -2.50
N CYS A 103 -12.33 14.06 -3.37
CA CYS A 103 -10.95 14.32 -3.79
C CYS A 103 -10.51 15.73 -3.43
N VAL A 104 -9.56 15.80 -2.50
CA VAL A 104 -9.01 17.04 -1.97
C VAL A 104 -7.60 17.29 -2.52
N ALA A 105 -7.12 18.52 -2.44
CA ALA A 105 -5.74 18.82 -2.82
C ALA A 105 -4.76 18.12 -1.85
N ARG A 106 -3.62 17.64 -2.36
CA ARG A 106 -2.57 17.01 -1.53
C ARG A 106 -2.09 17.89 -0.38
N ALA A 107 -2.14 19.22 -0.54
CA ALA A 107 -1.75 20.17 0.49
C ALA A 107 -2.76 20.27 1.65
N ASP A 108 -4.01 19.83 1.45
CA ASP A 108 -5.11 19.92 2.40
C ASP A 108 -5.32 18.65 3.22
N VAL A 109 -4.52 17.63 3.00
CA VAL A 109 -4.63 16.38 3.74
C VAL A 109 -3.25 15.77 3.99
N ALA A 110 -3.08 15.16 5.16
CA ALA A 110 -1.91 14.39 5.52
C ALA A 110 -2.34 13.09 6.19
N VAL A 111 -1.51 12.07 6.12
CA VAL A 111 -1.71 10.83 6.87
C VAL A 111 -1.19 11.02 8.28
N ARG A 112 -1.97 10.63 9.27
CA ARG A 112 -1.55 10.57 10.67
C ARG A 112 -0.91 9.20 10.90
N ILE A 113 0.34 9.18 11.32
CA ILE A 113 1.00 7.95 11.76
C ILE A 113 0.87 7.86 13.27
N ALA A 114 0.23 6.78 13.73
CA ALA A 114 0.32 6.35 15.12
C ALA A 114 1.26 5.13 15.18
N GLY A 115 2.43 5.24 15.80
CA GLY A 115 3.25 4.06 16.01
C GLY A 115 4.64 4.33 16.60
N PRO A 116 5.04 3.59 17.66
CA PRO A 116 6.38 3.69 18.25
C PRO A 116 7.44 3.04 17.33
N ALA A 117 8.71 3.24 17.68
CA ALA A 117 9.81 2.50 17.08
C ALA A 117 9.61 0.97 17.23
N SER A 118 9.70 0.23 16.12
CA SER A 118 9.79 -1.23 16.11
C SER A 118 11.25 -1.66 15.88
N ASP A 119 11.53 -2.95 16.05
CA ASP A 119 12.85 -3.54 15.73
C ASP A 119 13.10 -3.69 14.21
N GLY A 120 12.16 -3.26 13.36
CA GLY A 120 12.24 -3.33 11.90
C GLY A 120 12.22 -1.95 11.23
N PRO A 121 12.09 -1.89 9.89
CA PRO A 121 11.77 -0.67 9.17
C PRO A 121 10.48 -0.02 9.68
N ALA A 122 10.24 1.23 9.30
CA ALA A 122 8.99 1.92 9.64
C ALA A 122 7.77 1.06 9.26
N MET A 123 6.86 0.86 10.21
CA MET A 123 5.63 0.12 10.01
C MET A 123 4.74 0.83 8.97
N PRO A 124 4.05 0.10 8.07
CA PRO A 124 3.11 0.71 7.15
C PRO A 124 2.01 1.47 7.88
N PHE A 125 1.62 2.64 7.37
CA PHE A 125 0.63 3.53 7.98
C PHE A 125 -0.83 3.21 7.63
N TYR A 126 -1.05 2.17 6.84
CA TYR A 126 -2.34 1.75 6.30
C TYR A 126 -2.66 0.31 6.72
N ASN A 127 -3.91 -0.11 6.70
CA ASN A 127 -4.32 -1.50 6.93
C ASN A 127 -5.38 -1.94 5.94
N THR A 128 -5.48 -3.25 5.69
CA THR A 128 -6.64 -3.80 4.97
C THR A 128 -7.92 -3.51 5.77
N ASP A 129 -7.91 -3.80 7.07
CA ASP A 129 -8.95 -3.38 8.00
C ASP A 129 -8.34 -3.10 9.38
N LYS A 130 -8.45 -1.86 9.90
CA LYS A 130 -7.79 -1.45 11.14
C LYS A 130 -8.33 -2.14 12.40
N LYS A 131 -9.50 -2.75 12.35
CA LYS A 131 -10.10 -3.48 13.48
C LYS A 131 -9.73 -4.95 13.46
N LEU A 132 -9.53 -5.50 12.27
CA LEU A 132 -9.33 -6.94 12.08
C LEU A 132 -7.89 -7.33 11.79
N CYS A 133 -7.05 -6.38 11.37
CA CYS A 133 -5.67 -6.61 10.93
C CYS A 133 -4.64 -5.88 11.79
N VAL A 134 -3.51 -6.55 12.01
CA VAL A 134 -2.33 -5.97 12.67
C VAL A 134 -1.08 -6.25 11.85
N TRP A 135 -0.18 -5.27 11.76
CA TRP A 135 1.11 -5.46 11.10
C TRP A 135 2.08 -6.22 11.99
N ASN A 136 2.80 -7.17 11.40
CA ASN A 136 3.90 -7.91 12.02
C ASN A 136 5.13 -7.82 11.12
N TRP A 137 6.28 -7.55 11.74
CA TRP A 137 7.57 -7.63 11.07
C TRP A 137 8.01 -9.09 11.04
N ASN A 138 8.07 -9.68 9.85
CA ASN A 138 8.42 -11.07 9.66
C ASN A 138 9.77 -11.18 8.99
N THR A 139 10.64 -12.02 9.54
CA THR A 139 11.97 -12.31 8.97
C THR A 139 12.09 -13.78 8.61
N GLY A 140 12.85 -14.06 7.55
CA GLY A 140 13.14 -15.38 7.06
C GLY A 140 14.47 -15.35 6.35
N LYS A 141 15.44 -16.17 6.80
CA LYS A 141 16.79 -16.23 6.22
C LYS A 141 17.43 -14.83 6.10
N ASP A 142 17.58 -14.30 4.89
CA ASP A 142 18.22 -13.02 4.54
C ASP A 142 17.21 -11.97 4.02
N ILE A 143 15.91 -12.14 4.30
CA ILE A 143 14.83 -11.24 3.93
C ILE A 143 13.92 -10.94 5.13
N GLY A 144 13.40 -9.72 5.18
CA GLY A 144 12.34 -9.31 6.11
C GLY A 144 11.29 -8.46 5.43
N LEU A 145 10.04 -8.55 5.90
CA LEU A 145 8.92 -7.77 5.38
C LEU A 145 7.85 -7.52 6.46
N TRP A 146 7.11 -6.43 6.31
CA TRP A 146 5.86 -6.23 7.03
C TRP A 146 4.74 -6.99 6.34
N SER A 147 4.00 -7.78 7.13
CA SER A 147 2.75 -8.40 6.69
C SER A 147 1.66 -8.27 7.73
N GLU A 148 0.42 -8.16 7.27
CA GLU A 148 -0.74 -8.18 8.14
C GLU A 148 -1.03 -9.61 8.62
N ASP A 149 -1.52 -9.69 9.85
CA ASP A 149 -2.22 -10.83 10.42
C ASP A 149 -3.65 -10.36 10.67
N CYS A 150 -4.61 -10.93 9.94
CA CYS A 150 -6.00 -10.52 9.96
C CYS A 150 -6.90 -11.65 10.46
N LEU A 151 -7.88 -11.30 11.28
CA LEU A 151 -8.94 -12.22 11.69
C LEU A 151 -10.26 -11.81 11.03
N PHE A 152 -10.58 -12.46 9.90
CA PHE A 152 -11.84 -12.27 9.19
C PHE A 152 -12.85 -13.37 9.54
N GLU A 153 -14.09 -13.23 9.07
CA GLU A 153 -15.11 -14.28 9.20
C GLU A 153 -14.70 -15.58 8.47
N SER A 154 -13.86 -15.47 7.43
CA SER A 154 -13.35 -16.60 6.65
C SER A 154 -12.19 -17.35 7.31
N GLY A 155 -11.65 -16.86 8.43
CA GLY A 155 -10.53 -17.46 9.14
C GLY A 155 -9.45 -16.43 9.50
N ARG A 156 -8.34 -16.93 10.06
CA ARG A 156 -7.14 -16.11 10.30
C ARG A 156 -6.26 -16.16 9.06
N TRP A 157 -6.00 -14.99 8.50
CA TRP A 157 -5.12 -14.80 7.36
C TRP A 157 -3.77 -14.31 7.84
N ASN A 158 -2.70 -15.02 7.51
CA ASN A 158 -1.36 -14.64 7.92
C ASN A 158 -0.31 -15.06 6.89
N VAL A 159 0.77 -14.30 6.85
CA VAL A 159 1.92 -14.57 5.98
C VAL A 159 3.04 -15.18 6.81
N VAL A 160 3.57 -16.31 6.36
CA VAL A 160 4.60 -17.07 7.06
C VAL A 160 5.74 -17.40 6.10
N TYR A 161 6.98 -17.32 6.59
CA TYR A 161 8.14 -17.77 5.84
C TYR A 161 8.23 -19.30 5.82
N ASP A 162 8.39 -19.85 4.62
CA ASP A 162 8.65 -21.26 4.35
C ASP A 162 10.12 -21.44 3.98
N ALA A 163 10.91 -21.97 4.91
CA ALA A 163 12.34 -22.18 4.73
C ALA A 163 12.67 -23.30 3.74
N ALA A 164 11.74 -24.22 3.45
CA ALA A 164 11.99 -25.30 2.49
C ALA A 164 11.92 -24.80 1.05
N GLU A 165 11.03 -23.85 0.78
CA GLU A 165 10.77 -23.29 -0.55
C GLU A 165 11.34 -21.87 -0.74
N ASP A 166 11.97 -21.32 0.30
CA ASP A 166 12.58 -19.98 0.33
C ASP A 166 11.61 -18.87 -0.11
N LEU A 167 10.40 -18.89 0.49
CA LEU A 167 9.31 -17.98 0.14
C LEU A 167 8.48 -17.59 1.36
N TYR A 168 7.73 -16.49 1.24
CA TYR A 168 6.61 -16.19 2.12
C TYR A 168 5.31 -16.63 1.47
N GLY A 169 4.50 -17.36 2.23
CA GLY A 169 3.18 -17.82 1.81
C GLY A 169 2.07 -17.20 2.66
N LEU A 170 1.03 -16.69 2.02
CA LEU A 170 -0.23 -16.35 2.64
C LEU A 170 -1.03 -17.63 2.92
N ARG A 171 -1.52 -17.77 4.14
CA ARG A 171 -2.35 -18.91 4.58
C ARG A 171 -3.65 -18.40 5.17
N VAL A 172 -4.69 -19.20 5.03
CA VAL A 172 -5.94 -19.07 5.78
C VAL A 172 -6.02 -20.25 6.72
N ASP A 173 -5.99 -19.97 8.01
CA ASP A 173 -5.86 -20.97 9.08
C ASP A 173 -4.70 -21.95 8.79
N ASP A 174 -4.96 -23.26 8.81
CA ASP A 174 -3.98 -24.32 8.51
C ASP A 174 -3.99 -24.75 7.02
N GLY A 175 -4.52 -23.91 6.14
CA GLY A 175 -4.61 -24.16 4.70
C GLY A 175 -3.26 -24.20 3.97
N GLN A 176 -3.29 -24.59 2.70
CA GLN A 176 -2.10 -24.57 1.85
C GLN A 176 -1.63 -23.13 1.61
N PRO A 177 -0.33 -22.85 1.75
CA PRO A 177 0.20 -21.51 1.47
C PRO A 177 0.06 -21.15 0.01
N PHE A 178 -0.42 -19.93 -0.23
CA PHE A 178 -0.30 -19.27 -1.52
C PHE A 178 0.94 -18.37 -1.52
N PRO A 179 1.95 -18.62 -2.36
CA PRO A 179 3.19 -17.83 -2.36
C PRO A 179 2.95 -16.36 -2.72
N VAL A 180 3.35 -15.45 -1.83
CA VAL A 180 3.22 -13.99 -2.00
C VAL A 180 4.55 -13.29 -2.21
N VAL A 181 5.65 -13.84 -1.69
CA VAL A 181 7.01 -13.38 -1.99
C VAL A 181 7.90 -14.59 -2.20
N ARG A 182 8.58 -14.68 -3.34
CA ARG A 182 9.58 -15.74 -3.61
C ARG A 182 10.94 -15.11 -3.84
N GLN A 183 11.98 -15.68 -3.24
CA GLN A 183 13.35 -15.23 -3.46
C GLN A 183 14.03 -16.13 -4.52
N PHE A 184 14.77 -15.50 -5.43
CA PHE A 184 15.65 -16.18 -6.38
C PHE A 184 17.05 -15.56 -6.32
N HIS A 185 18.07 -16.42 -6.35
CA HIS A 185 19.46 -16.01 -6.46
C HIS A 185 19.84 -16.00 -7.94
N ILE A 186 20.34 -14.87 -8.41
CA ILE A 186 20.67 -14.64 -9.82
C ILE A 186 22.12 -14.18 -9.97
N ASP A 187 22.63 -14.24 -11.20
CA ASP A 187 23.91 -13.62 -11.54
C ASP A 187 23.74 -12.08 -11.53
N PRO A 188 24.43 -11.35 -10.63
CA PRO A 188 24.30 -9.90 -10.54
C PRO A 188 24.78 -9.18 -11.81
N ASP A 189 25.67 -9.77 -12.60
CA ASP A 189 26.17 -9.18 -13.85
C ASP A 189 25.19 -9.39 -15.03
N GLY A 190 24.35 -10.42 -14.94
CA GLY A 190 23.36 -10.76 -15.96
C GLY A 190 21.99 -10.08 -15.78
N GLY A 191 21.69 -9.61 -14.58
CA GLY A 191 20.39 -8.99 -14.25
C GLY A 191 19.20 -9.96 -14.34
N PRO A 192 17.96 -9.48 -14.18
CA PRO A 192 16.75 -10.32 -14.17
C PRO A 192 16.60 -11.19 -15.42
N GLU A 193 16.94 -10.63 -16.59
CA GLU A 193 16.80 -11.30 -17.88
C GLU A 193 17.58 -12.63 -17.94
N SER A 194 18.75 -12.67 -17.29
CA SER A 194 19.61 -13.85 -17.26
C SER A 194 18.97 -15.06 -16.56
N TYR A 195 17.98 -14.84 -15.69
CA TYR A 195 17.32 -15.89 -14.91
C TYR A 195 16.08 -16.48 -15.60
N LEU A 196 15.64 -15.89 -16.72
CA LEU A 196 14.48 -16.39 -17.46
C LEU A 196 14.59 -17.86 -17.89
N PRO A 197 15.75 -18.38 -18.35
CA PRO A 197 15.88 -19.80 -18.68
C PRO A 197 15.63 -20.72 -17.47
N ASP A 198 16.06 -20.33 -16.27
CA ASP A 198 15.82 -21.10 -15.05
C ASP A 198 14.34 -21.09 -14.65
N LEU A 199 13.65 -19.95 -14.78
CA LEU A 199 12.20 -19.88 -14.57
C LEU A 199 11.43 -20.80 -15.54
N LYS A 200 11.86 -20.85 -16.80
CA LYS A 200 11.29 -21.76 -17.81
C LYS A 200 11.55 -23.22 -17.49
N ALA A 201 12.78 -23.57 -17.12
CA ALA A 201 13.16 -24.93 -16.74
C ALA A 201 12.38 -25.45 -15.52
N ARG A 202 11.99 -24.53 -14.62
CA ARG A 202 11.15 -24.82 -13.44
C ARG A 202 9.65 -24.84 -13.74
N GLY A 203 9.23 -24.52 -14.97
CA GLY A 203 7.83 -24.42 -15.36
C GLY A 203 7.08 -23.23 -14.75
N LEU A 204 7.79 -22.26 -14.16
CA LEU A 204 7.20 -21.07 -13.55
C LEU A 204 6.91 -19.98 -14.60
N VAL A 205 7.61 -20.04 -15.72
CA VAL A 205 7.36 -19.26 -16.93
C VAL A 205 7.24 -20.24 -18.09
N ARG A 206 6.36 -19.95 -19.05
CA ARG A 206 6.17 -20.79 -20.22
C ARG A 206 7.44 -20.80 -21.09
N ASP A 207 7.84 -21.98 -21.55
CA ASP A 207 9.00 -22.16 -22.43
C ASP A 207 8.71 -21.73 -23.88
N GLU A 208 8.41 -20.44 -24.05
CA GLU A 208 8.19 -19.79 -25.33
C GLU A 208 9.22 -18.66 -25.53
N ALA A 209 9.77 -18.54 -26.73
CA ALA A 209 10.75 -17.50 -27.07
C ALA A 209 10.16 -16.08 -26.96
N ASP A 210 8.84 -15.96 -27.12
CA ASP A 210 8.11 -14.70 -27.10
C ASP A 210 7.71 -14.24 -25.67
N CYS A 211 8.18 -14.92 -24.63
CA CYS A 211 8.08 -14.45 -23.24
C CYS A 211 9.42 -13.89 -22.80
N VAL A 212 9.46 -12.60 -22.45
CA VAL A 212 10.68 -11.86 -22.13
C VAL A 212 10.53 -11.07 -20.84
N PHE A 213 11.64 -10.85 -20.13
CA PHE A 213 11.67 -9.86 -19.06
C PHE A 213 11.64 -8.45 -19.66
N ALA A 214 10.86 -7.57 -19.04
CA ALA A 214 10.83 -6.14 -19.36
C ALA A 214 10.65 -5.32 -18.07
N PRO A 215 11.15 -4.08 -18.01
CA PRO A 215 10.78 -3.16 -16.94
C PRO A 215 9.26 -2.99 -16.89
N SER A 216 8.69 -2.95 -15.69
CA SER A 216 7.25 -2.76 -15.57
C SER A 216 6.85 -1.36 -16.02
N ALA A 217 5.84 -1.30 -16.89
CA ALA A 217 5.21 -0.04 -17.28
C ALA A 217 4.03 0.34 -16.37
N ALA A 218 3.53 -0.63 -15.58
CA ALA A 218 2.34 -0.47 -14.75
C ALA A 218 2.68 -0.10 -13.30
N GLN A 219 3.85 -0.49 -12.80
CA GLN A 219 4.24 -0.32 -11.41
C GLN A 219 5.35 0.72 -11.26
N GLU A 220 5.16 1.64 -10.31
CA GLU A 220 6.23 2.55 -9.90
C GLU A 220 7.10 1.86 -8.84
N ALA A 221 8.41 1.86 -9.07
CA ALA A 221 9.36 1.32 -8.11
C ALA A 221 9.68 2.37 -7.02
N PRO A 222 9.80 1.97 -5.74
CA PRO A 222 10.41 2.84 -4.74
C PRO A 222 11.86 3.15 -5.09
N ALA A 223 12.42 4.14 -4.39
CA ALA A 223 13.84 4.45 -4.48
C ALA A 223 14.69 3.19 -4.31
N ASN A 224 15.72 3.05 -5.15
CA ASN A 224 16.69 1.94 -5.15
C ASN A 224 16.17 0.57 -5.59
N TRP A 225 14.88 0.46 -5.92
CA TRP A 225 14.31 -0.75 -6.50
C TRP A 225 14.07 -0.57 -8.00
N SER A 226 14.09 -1.68 -8.72
CA SER A 226 13.58 -1.77 -10.10
C SER A 226 12.50 -2.84 -10.13
N ILE A 227 11.40 -2.56 -10.85
CA ILE A 227 10.29 -3.50 -11.03
C ILE A 227 10.31 -4.03 -12.47
N TRP A 228 10.14 -5.34 -12.60
CA TRP A 228 10.20 -6.09 -13.84
C TRP A 228 9.00 -7.02 -13.97
N GLU A 229 8.65 -7.38 -15.19
CA GLU A 229 7.58 -8.34 -15.49
C GLU A 229 8.07 -9.28 -16.59
N VAL A 230 7.52 -10.50 -16.63
CA VAL A 230 7.68 -11.39 -17.78
C VAL A 230 6.47 -11.21 -18.68
N VAL A 231 6.66 -10.50 -19.79
CA VAL A 231 5.59 -10.09 -20.70
C VAL A 231 5.64 -10.88 -22.01
N PRO A 232 4.48 -11.12 -22.65
CA PRO A 232 4.47 -11.62 -24.01
C PRO A 232 4.92 -10.53 -24.98
N VAL A 233 5.59 -10.93 -26.07
CA VAL A 233 5.92 -10.08 -27.21
C VAL A 233 5.45 -10.72 -28.52
N GLY A 234 5.59 -9.98 -29.62
CA GLY A 234 5.27 -10.47 -30.96
C GLY A 234 3.84 -11.01 -31.07
N LYS A 235 3.70 -12.20 -31.65
CA LYS A 235 2.38 -12.79 -31.94
C LYS A 235 1.66 -13.26 -30.68
N VAL A 236 2.38 -13.67 -29.64
CA VAL A 236 1.78 -14.06 -28.36
C VAL A 236 1.10 -12.85 -27.73
N LYS A 237 1.75 -11.68 -27.78
CA LYS A 237 1.15 -10.42 -27.32
C LYS A 237 -0.09 -10.04 -28.14
N GLU A 238 0.01 -10.05 -29.47
CA GLU A 238 -1.12 -9.71 -30.35
C GLU A 238 -2.32 -10.64 -30.10
N ALA A 239 -2.09 -11.93 -29.92
CA ALA A 239 -3.15 -12.90 -29.62
C ALA A 239 -3.79 -12.64 -28.26
N PHE A 240 -2.98 -12.34 -27.24
CA PHE A 240 -3.46 -12.03 -25.89
C PHE A 240 -4.29 -10.74 -25.86
N GLU A 241 -3.83 -9.68 -26.52
CA GLU A 241 -4.55 -8.40 -26.60
C GLU A 241 -5.85 -8.47 -27.42
N ALA A 242 -5.99 -9.48 -28.28
CA ALA A 242 -7.19 -9.73 -29.08
C ALA A 242 -8.26 -10.55 -28.34
N LEU A 243 -7.95 -11.11 -27.16
CA LEU A 243 -8.91 -11.89 -26.38
C LEU A 243 -10.11 -11.02 -25.94
N PRO A 244 -11.32 -11.61 -25.84
CA PRO A 244 -12.48 -10.91 -25.30
C PRO A 244 -12.19 -10.35 -23.90
N LYS A 245 -12.59 -9.10 -23.66
CA LYS A 245 -12.32 -8.41 -22.38
C LYS A 245 -13.27 -8.79 -21.25
N ASP A 246 -14.30 -9.57 -21.56
CA ASP A 246 -15.31 -10.09 -20.64
C ASP A 246 -14.94 -11.45 -20.04
N GLU A 247 -13.84 -12.06 -20.49
CA GLU A 247 -13.26 -13.27 -19.90
C GLU A 247 -11.94 -12.92 -19.22
N VAL A 248 -11.59 -13.68 -18.17
CA VAL A 248 -10.27 -13.60 -17.53
C VAL A 248 -9.33 -14.52 -18.31
N PRO A 249 -8.39 -13.99 -19.11
CA PRO A 249 -7.52 -14.81 -19.91
C PRO A 249 -6.41 -15.42 -19.04
N GLU A 250 -6.03 -16.65 -19.36
CA GLU A 250 -4.84 -17.26 -18.77
C GLU A 250 -3.59 -16.43 -19.05
N PRO A 251 -2.65 -16.31 -18.10
CA PRO A 251 -1.38 -15.61 -18.30
C PRO A 251 -0.62 -16.21 -19.50
N PRO A 252 -0.27 -15.40 -20.52
CA PRO A 252 0.32 -15.91 -21.75
C PRO A 252 1.74 -16.47 -21.53
N CYS A 253 2.41 -16.03 -20.47
CA CYS A 253 3.77 -16.44 -20.12
C CYS A 253 3.85 -17.34 -18.87
N GLY A 254 2.74 -17.93 -18.43
CA GLY A 254 2.69 -18.84 -17.28
C GLY A 254 2.54 -18.14 -15.93
N ASP A 255 2.68 -18.90 -14.85
CA ASP A 255 2.25 -18.52 -13.48
C ASP A 255 2.92 -17.27 -12.91
N LEU A 256 4.16 -16.97 -13.31
CA LEU A 256 4.87 -15.73 -12.91
C LEU A 256 4.92 -14.69 -14.04
N GLY A 257 4.22 -14.96 -15.14
CA GLY A 257 4.07 -14.04 -16.26
C GLY A 257 3.04 -12.95 -16.00
N PHE A 258 3.04 -11.94 -16.85
CA PHE A 258 2.04 -10.88 -16.85
C PHE A 258 0.62 -11.45 -16.91
N ALA A 259 -0.25 -10.92 -16.05
CA ALA A 259 -1.66 -11.25 -15.99
C ALA A 259 -2.49 -9.96 -15.86
N VAL A 260 -3.75 -10.03 -16.27
CA VAL A 260 -4.66 -8.86 -16.23
C VAL A 260 -5.57 -8.84 -15.00
N ASP A 261 -5.67 -9.97 -14.30
CA ASP A 261 -6.60 -10.24 -13.20
C ASP A 261 -5.92 -10.30 -11.83
N TYR A 262 -4.59 -10.30 -11.76
CA TYR A 262 -3.85 -10.14 -10.51
C TYR A 262 -2.59 -9.30 -10.72
N ILE A 263 -2.06 -8.77 -9.62
CA ILE A 263 -0.83 -7.97 -9.62
C ILE A 263 0.34 -8.85 -9.22
N GLY A 264 1.16 -9.23 -10.20
CA GLY A 264 2.41 -9.96 -10.00
C GLY A 264 3.57 -9.28 -10.71
N PHE A 265 4.71 -9.15 -10.04
CA PHE A 265 5.90 -8.51 -10.61
C PHE A 265 7.16 -8.96 -9.90
N PHE A 266 8.30 -8.69 -10.52
CA PHE A 266 9.61 -8.94 -9.97
C PHE A 266 10.25 -7.66 -9.46
N MET A 267 11.03 -7.73 -8.39
CA MET A 267 11.77 -6.63 -7.82
C MET A 267 13.25 -6.99 -7.68
N VAL A 268 14.13 -6.03 -8.01
CA VAL A 268 15.57 -6.10 -7.71
C VAL A 268 16.01 -4.83 -7.01
N HIS A 269 16.72 -4.98 -5.88
CA HIS A 269 17.30 -3.87 -5.15
C HIS A 269 18.71 -3.56 -5.65
N LYS A 270 19.06 -2.28 -5.80
CA LYS A 270 20.37 -1.86 -6.34
C LYS A 270 21.56 -2.40 -5.53
N ASP A 271 21.39 -2.53 -4.20
CA ASP A 271 22.46 -2.98 -3.30
C ASP A 271 22.51 -4.51 -3.13
N HIS A 272 21.52 -5.22 -3.68
CA HIS A 272 21.45 -6.69 -3.70
C HIS A 272 21.09 -7.18 -5.12
N PRO A 273 21.93 -6.90 -6.14
CA PRO A 273 21.64 -7.26 -7.53
C PRO A 273 21.63 -8.77 -7.78
N ASP A 274 22.13 -9.55 -6.82
CA ASP A 274 22.10 -11.02 -6.78
C ASP A 274 20.79 -11.59 -6.21
N ARG A 275 19.81 -10.74 -5.89
CA ARG A 275 18.48 -11.11 -5.39
C ARG A 275 17.39 -10.62 -6.32
N LEU A 276 16.65 -11.56 -6.90
CA LEU A 276 15.42 -11.32 -7.64
C LEU A 276 14.23 -11.78 -6.80
N LEU A 277 13.33 -10.87 -6.47
CA LEU A 277 12.13 -11.19 -5.70
C LEU A 277 10.94 -11.24 -6.64
N TYR A 278 10.14 -12.30 -6.61
CA TYR A 278 8.81 -12.27 -7.20
C TYR A 278 7.78 -11.92 -6.13
N ILE A 279 6.97 -10.91 -6.41
CA ILE A 279 5.91 -10.39 -5.56
C ILE A 279 4.57 -10.74 -6.21
N ASN A 280 3.70 -11.38 -5.45
CA ASN A 280 2.32 -11.65 -5.85
C ASN A 280 1.38 -10.95 -4.87
N LEU A 281 0.74 -9.88 -5.34
CA LEU A 281 -0.25 -9.15 -4.57
C LEU A 281 -1.69 -9.67 -4.76
N GLY A 282 -1.92 -10.62 -5.67
CA GLY A 282 -3.28 -11.06 -6.00
C GLY A 282 -4.12 -9.97 -6.68
N GLN A 283 -5.44 -10.17 -6.74
CA GLN A 283 -6.37 -9.22 -7.37
C GLN A 283 -6.67 -8.01 -6.48
N ASP A 284 -6.94 -8.25 -5.19
CA ASP A 284 -7.42 -7.23 -4.24
C ASP A 284 -6.28 -6.59 -3.41
N GLY A 285 -5.04 -6.83 -3.83
CA GLY A 285 -3.85 -6.53 -3.04
C GLY A 285 -3.64 -7.55 -1.91
N THR A 286 -2.39 -7.75 -1.53
CA THR A 286 -2.01 -8.73 -0.50
C THR A 286 -1.91 -8.08 0.87
N MET A 287 -1.75 -8.93 1.87
CA MET A 287 -1.44 -8.61 3.26
C MET A 287 0.06 -8.42 3.49
N VAL A 288 0.81 -8.06 2.45
CA VAL A 288 2.25 -7.74 2.50
C VAL A 288 2.43 -6.31 2.02
N ASP A 289 3.30 -5.56 2.67
CA ASP A 289 3.85 -4.33 2.09
C ASP A 289 5.15 -4.66 1.34
N PRO A 290 5.15 -4.82 0.01
CA PRO A 290 6.34 -5.21 -0.74
C PRO A 290 7.43 -4.13 -0.70
N PHE A 291 7.10 -2.90 -0.28
CA PHE A 291 8.04 -1.79 -0.25
C PHE A 291 8.64 -1.56 1.13
N SER A 292 8.22 -2.35 2.12
CA SER A 292 8.94 -2.53 3.38
C SER A 292 10.04 -3.59 3.32
N ILE A 293 10.16 -4.33 2.21
CA ILE A 293 11.08 -5.45 2.11
C ILE A 293 12.50 -4.97 2.38
N SER A 294 13.14 -5.65 3.33
CA SER A 294 14.55 -5.47 3.68
C SER A 294 15.33 -6.74 3.36
N LEU A 295 16.52 -6.56 2.82
CA LEU A 295 17.46 -7.64 2.50
C LEU A 295 18.69 -7.49 3.43
N PHE A 296 19.24 -8.60 3.91
CA PHE A 296 20.31 -8.64 4.92
C PHE A 296 21.57 -9.37 4.46
#